data_AF-A0AAD7CKE9-F1
#
_entry.id   AF-A0AAD7CKE9-F1
#
_cell.length_a   1.000
_cell.length_b   1.000
_cell.length_c   1.000
_cell.angle_alpha   90.00
_cell.angle_beta   90.00
_cell.angle_gamma   90.00
#
_symmetry.space_group_name_H-M   'P 1'
#
loop_
_entity.id
_entity.type
_entity.pdbx_description
1 polymer ?
#
loop_
_entity_poly.entity_id
_entity_poly.type
_entity_poly.pdbx_seq_one_letter_code
_entity_poly.pdbx_strand_id
1 'polypeptide(L)'
;MYRRIDREIYGVLNDFDLSQFMNGSSGCASDERIGTRLFMALDLLDLRRPPIHLPRHDLESLMYVLVFLVCEIEDEERRRLTDSNMDNAHGNKYRTLCAAFPLARPGFERFDDWIFHLQSLFGDALYARCQAEIIIGFNKAQARSGGKKRQELPEVDDETLGGRVTFDTFAAALCEL
;
A
#
# COMPACT_ATOMS: atom_id res chain seq x y z
N MET A 1 -16.24 10.27 9.69
CA MET A 1 -17.30 10.75 10.61
C MET A 1 -16.65 11.24 11.91
N TYR A 2 -17.29 12.08 12.72
CA TYR A 2 -16.76 12.41 14.06
C TYR A 2 -17.85 12.34 15.12
N ARG A 3 -17.43 12.10 16.37
CA ARG A 3 -18.27 12.21 17.56
C ARG A 3 -17.68 13.25 18.48
N ARG A 4 -18.54 14.02 19.14
CA ARG A 4 -18.15 14.91 20.23
C ARG A 4 -18.63 14.29 21.53
N ILE A 5 -17.70 14.02 22.43
CA ILE A 5 -17.98 13.57 23.79
C ILE A 5 -17.44 14.66 24.71
N ASP A 6 -18.32 15.30 25.46
CA ASP A 6 -18.06 16.54 26.20
C ASP A 6 -17.47 17.66 25.31
N ARG A 7 -16.20 18.01 25.50
CA ARG A 7 -15.47 19.02 24.73
C ARG A 7 -14.48 18.43 23.73
N GLU A 8 -14.29 17.11 23.75
CA GLU A 8 -13.32 16.41 22.91
C GLU A 8 -13.96 15.92 21.61
N ILE A 9 -13.19 15.95 20.53
CA ILE A 9 -13.59 15.47 19.21
C ILE A 9 -12.86 14.17 18.92
N TYR A 10 -13.63 13.14 18.56
CA TYR A 10 -13.11 11.83 18.20
C TYR A 10 -13.42 11.54 16.74
N GLY A 11 -12.37 11.20 15.99
CA GLY A 11 -12.55 10.58 14.68
C GLY A 11 -13.25 9.23 14.83
N VAL A 12 -14.24 8.98 13.98
CA VAL A 12 -14.95 7.70 13.93
C VAL A 12 -14.73 7.11 12.54
N LEU A 13 -14.07 5.95 12.51
CA LEU A 13 -14.04 5.10 11.33
C LEU A 13 -15.45 4.53 11.13
N ASN A 14 -16.02 4.78 9.95
CA ASN A 14 -17.36 4.40 9.57
C ASN A 14 -17.33 3.78 8.18
N ASP A 15 -18.50 3.36 7.68
CA ASP A 15 -18.67 2.83 6.32
C ASP A 15 -17.96 1.48 6.11
N PHE A 16 -18.45 0.47 6.82
CA PHE A 16 -17.93 -0.90 6.79
C PHE A 16 -18.60 -1.77 5.70
N ASP A 17 -19.38 -1.17 4.80
CA ASP A 17 -20.18 -1.89 3.79
C ASP A 17 -19.30 -2.68 2.80
N LEU A 18 -18.05 -2.24 2.62
CA LEU A 18 -17.04 -2.87 1.76
C LEU A 18 -15.98 -3.66 2.55
N SER A 19 -16.14 -3.80 3.87
CA SER A 19 -15.19 -4.53 4.71
C SER A 19 -15.37 -6.05 4.57
N GLN A 20 -14.28 -6.79 4.75
CA GLN A 20 -14.28 -8.25 4.65
C GLN A 20 -13.72 -8.90 5.93
N PHE A 21 -14.26 -10.06 6.30
CA PHE A 21 -13.71 -10.88 7.39
C PHE A 21 -12.51 -11.68 6.90
N MET A 22 -11.42 -11.67 7.66
CA MET A 22 -10.19 -12.40 7.28
C MET A 22 -10.25 -13.92 7.47
N ASN A 23 -11.11 -14.42 8.37
CA ASN A 23 -11.02 -15.79 8.90
C ASN A 23 -12.20 -16.70 8.55
N GLY A 24 -12.91 -16.52 7.43
CA GLY A 24 -14.05 -17.43 7.17
C GLY A 24 -14.67 -17.33 5.79
N SER A 25 -14.45 -18.38 5.01
CA SER A 25 -14.95 -18.65 3.67
C SER A 25 -14.37 -17.76 2.57
N SER A 26 -13.42 -18.35 1.85
CA SER A 26 -13.02 -18.05 0.48
C SER A 26 -14.21 -18.07 -0.49
N GLY A 27 -15.15 -17.13 -0.32
CA GLY A 27 -16.39 -17.04 -1.09
C GLY A 27 -16.91 -15.62 -1.29
N CYS A 28 -16.25 -14.60 -0.71
CA CYS A 28 -16.59 -13.20 -0.95
C CYS A 28 -15.33 -12.30 -0.95
N ALA A 29 -14.21 -12.79 -1.50
CA ALA A 29 -13.35 -11.83 -2.19
C ALA A 29 -14.22 -11.39 -3.37
N SER A 30 -14.74 -10.16 -3.34
CA SER A 30 -15.23 -9.61 -4.59
C SER A 30 -14.07 -9.74 -5.58
N ASP A 31 -14.29 -10.39 -6.73
CA ASP A 31 -13.33 -10.31 -7.86
C ASP A 31 -13.19 -8.84 -8.35
N GLU A 32 -13.91 -7.92 -7.72
CA GLU A 32 -13.87 -6.50 -7.93
C GLU A 32 -12.79 -5.84 -7.08
N ARG A 33 -12.08 -4.89 -7.71
CA ARG A 33 -11.12 -4.02 -7.05
C ARG A 33 -11.91 -2.88 -6.43
N ILE A 34 -12.07 -2.92 -5.12
CA ILE A 34 -12.89 -1.96 -4.39
C ILE A 34 -12.01 -0.87 -3.79
N GLY A 35 -12.55 0.36 -3.73
CA GLY A 35 -11.93 1.49 -3.07
C GLY A 35 -11.90 2.74 -3.92
N THR A 36 -11.62 3.87 -3.28
CA THR A 36 -11.35 5.11 -3.99
C THR A 36 -9.92 5.06 -4.52
N ARG A 37 -9.71 5.13 -5.85
CA ARG A 37 -8.38 4.97 -6.50
C ARG A 37 -7.25 5.75 -5.84
N LEU A 38 -7.56 6.96 -5.39
CA LEU A 38 -6.61 7.82 -4.67
C LEU A 38 -6.00 7.14 -3.43
N PHE A 39 -6.78 6.34 -2.71
CA PHE A 39 -6.38 5.69 -1.46
C PHE A 39 -6.16 4.17 -1.61
N MET A 40 -6.49 3.59 -2.77
CA MET A 40 -6.22 2.19 -3.05
C MET A 40 -4.72 1.87 -2.98
N ALA A 41 -4.37 0.78 -2.30
CA ALA A 41 -3.02 0.24 -2.27
C ALA A 41 -2.50 -0.10 -3.67
N LEU A 42 -1.18 -0.07 -3.85
CA LEU A 42 -0.54 -0.27 -5.14
C LEU A 42 -0.94 -1.62 -5.78
N ASP A 43 -0.96 -2.70 -5.00
CA ASP A 43 -1.33 -4.03 -5.51
C ASP A 43 -2.78 -4.12 -5.99
N LEU A 44 -3.68 -3.35 -5.39
CA LEU A 44 -5.07 -3.29 -5.83
C LEU A 44 -5.22 -2.55 -7.15
N LEU A 45 -4.22 -1.74 -7.55
CA LEU A 45 -4.16 -1.10 -8.87
C LEU A 45 -3.48 -1.97 -9.94
N ASP A 46 -2.70 -2.99 -9.54
CA ASP A 46 -1.99 -3.88 -10.48
C ASP A 46 -2.95 -4.92 -11.08
N LEU A 47 -3.31 -4.74 -12.36
CA LEU A 47 -4.21 -5.63 -13.09
C LEU A 47 -3.66 -7.07 -13.26
N ARG A 48 -2.36 -7.28 -13.03
CA ARG A 48 -1.71 -8.60 -13.13
C ARG A 48 -1.82 -9.41 -11.84
N ARG A 49 -2.15 -8.78 -10.72
CA ARG A 49 -2.35 -9.43 -9.41
C ARG A 49 -3.82 -9.71 -9.17
N PRO A 50 -4.18 -10.76 -8.40
CA PRO A 50 -5.56 -10.95 -8.00
C PRO A 50 -6.01 -9.79 -7.10
N PRO A 51 -7.30 -9.42 -7.12
CA PRO A 51 -7.86 -8.31 -6.34
C PRO A 51 -8.07 -8.72 -4.87
N ILE A 52 -7.04 -9.27 -4.23
CA ILE A 52 -7.10 -9.71 -2.83
C ILE A 52 -6.82 -8.50 -1.96
N HIS A 53 -7.73 -8.21 -1.03
CA HIS A 53 -7.53 -7.22 0.01
C HIS A 53 -6.82 -7.84 1.22
N LEU A 54 -5.70 -7.25 1.63
CA LEU A 54 -4.86 -7.69 2.74
C LEU A 54 -4.75 -6.58 3.80
N PRO A 55 -4.52 -6.86 5.09
CA PRO A 55 -4.42 -5.85 6.14
C PRO A 55 -3.47 -4.68 5.82
N ARG A 56 -2.33 -4.98 5.20
CA ARG A 56 -1.36 -3.95 4.81
C ARG A 56 -1.90 -2.95 3.78
N HIS A 57 -2.94 -3.30 3.02
CA HIS A 57 -3.57 -2.39 2.07
C HIS A 57 -4.31 -1.27 2.78
N ASP A 58 -4.91 -1.56 3.95
CA ASP A 58 -5.51 -0.52 4.80
C ASP A 58 -4.44 0.40 5.40
N LEU A 59 -3.25 -0.14 5.72
CA LEU A 59 -2.11 0.67 6.17
C LEU A 59 -1.60 1.60 5.05
N GLU A 60 -1.48 1.09 3.81
CA GLU A 60 -1.08 1.91 2.66
C GLU A 60 -2.14 2.99 2.35
N SER A 61 -3.42 2.63 2.45
CA SER A 61 -4.55 3.57 2.34
C SER A 61 -4.47 4.68 3.39
N LEU A 62 -4.19 4.33 4.65
CA LEU A 62 -4.02 5.31 5.73
C LEU A 62 -2.85 6.27 5.46
N MET A 63 -1.72 5.77 4.94
CA MET A 63 -0.61 6.62 4.51
C MET A 63 -1.07 7.63 3.45
N TYR A 64 -1.77 7.20 2.40
CA TYR A 64 -2.28 8.12 1.38
C TYR A 64 -3.28 9.15 1.96
N VAL A 65 -4.11 8.74 2.93
CA VAL A 65 -5.01 9.67 3.64
C VAL A 65 -4.22 10.72 4.40
N LEU A 66 -3.20 10.33 5.17
CA LEU A 66 -2.34 11.26 5.90
C LEU A 66 -1.69 12.27 4.96
N VAL A 67 -1.03 11.77 3.91
CA VAL A 67 -0.44 12.57 2.84
C VAL A 67 -1.43 13.61 2.30
N PHE A 68 -2.64 13.17 1.95
CA PHE A 68 -3.62 14.05 1.34
C PHE A 68 -4.21 15.08 2.31
N LEU A 69 -4.17 14.77 3.61
CA LEU A 69 -4.60 15.65 4.68
C LEU A 69 -3.52 16.62 5.13
N VAL A 70 -2.25 16.41 4.83
CA VAL A 70 -1.17 17.26 5.38
C VAL A 70 -0.31 17.90 4.30
N CYS A 71 -0.20 17.29 3.11
CA CYS A 71 0.56 17.83 2.00
C CYS A 71 -0.31 18.72 1.10
N GLU A 72 0.32 19.67 0.42
CA GLU A 72 -0.28 20.36 -0.71
C GLU A 72 -0.06 19.51 -1.97
N ILE A 73 -1.15 18.96 -2.51
CA ILE A 73 -1.13 18.13 -3.71
C ILE A 73 -1.83 18.89 -4.81
N GLU A 74 -1.03 19.34 -5.78
CA GLU A 74 -1.48 20.00 -7.00
C GLU A 74 -2.55 19.18 -7.72
N ASP A 75 -3.50 19.87 -8.35
CA ASP A 75 -4.61 19.23 -9.07
C ASP A 75 -4.12 18.30 -10.19
N GLU A 76 -3.01 18.65 -10.84
CA GLU A 76 -2.42 17.80 -11.87
C GLU A 76 -1.87 16.50 -11.27
N GLU A 77 -1.17 16.58 -10.14
CA GLU A 77 -0.63 15.40 -9.48
C GLU A 77 -1.76 14.53 -8.94
N ARG A 78 -2.79 15.14 -8.34
CA ARG A 78 -4.01 14.44 -7.95
C ARG A 78 -4.63 13.68 -9.12
N ARG A 79 -4.78 14.31 -10.29
CA ARG A 79 -5.31 13.67 -11.50
C ARG A 79 -4.46 12.48 -11.94
N ARG A 80 -3.13 12.58 -11.85
CA ARG A 80 -2.21 11.47 -12.18
C ARG A 80 -2.37 10.30 -11.20
N LEU A 81 -2.45 10.57 -9.90
CA LEU A 81 -2.65 9.54 -8.87
C LEU A 81 -4.02 8.84 -8.99
N THR A 82 -5.01 9.51 -9.58
CA THR A 82 -6.36 8.98 -9.79
C THR A 82 -6.69 8.71 -11.25
N ASP A 83 -5.68 8.42 -12.08
CA ASP A 83 -5.89 8.13 -13.51
C ASP A 83 -7.00 7.08 -13.70
N SER A 84 -7.84 7.29 -14.71
CA SER A 84 -8.95 6.37 -15.02
C SER A 84 -8.43 5.02 -15.51
N ASN A 85 -7.24 5.00 -16.11
CA ASN A 85 -6.49 3.80 -16.43
C ASN A 85 -5.72 3.33 -15.18
N MET A 86 -6.02 2.12 -14.72
CA MET A 86 -5.45 1.57 -13.49
C MET A 86 -3.94 1.29 -13.59
N ASP A 87 -3.43 0.89 -14.75
CA ASP A 87 -2.00 0.67 -14.96
C ASP A 87 -1.23 2.00 -14.90
N ASN A 88 -1.81 3.08 -15.43
CA ASN A 88 -1.26 4.42 -15.30
C ASN A 88 -1.25 4.87 -13.83
N ALA A 89 -2.38 4.72 -13.13
CA ALA A 89 -2.49 5.06 -11.71
C ALA A 89 -1.49 4.27 -10.86
N HIS A 90 -1.36 2.96 -11.11
CA HIS A 90 -0.34 2.11 -10.51
C HIS A 90 1.07 2.67 -10.76
N GLY A 91 1.43 2.93 -12.02
CA GLY A 91 2.76 3.46 -12.36
C GLY A 91 3.04 4.86 -11.79
N ASN A 92 2.02 5.70 -11.64
CA ASN A 92 2.13 7.01 -11.00
C ASN A 92 2.38 6.87 -9.50
N LYS A 93 1.56 6.07 -8.80
CA LYS A 93 1.74 5.83 -7.36
C LYS A 93 3.08 5.20 -7.02
N TYR A 94 3.51 4.20 -7.80
CA TYR A 94 4.83 3.60 -7.61
C TYR A 94 5.95 4.64 -7.73
N ARG A 95 5.85 5.54 -8.72
CA ARG A 95 6.82 6.64 -8.86
C ARG A 95 6.79 7.58 -7.66
N THR A 96 5.61 7.93 -7.15
CA THR A 96 5.49 8.78 -5.97
C THR A 96 6.10 8.12 -4.73
N LEU A 97 5.90 6.82 -4.53
CA LEU A 97 6.53 6.06 -3.44
C LEU A 97 8.07 6.02 -3.54
N CYS A 98 8.61 6.07 -4.76
CA CYS A 98 10.06 6.03 -5.00
C CYS A 98 10.72 7.41 -5.19
N ALA A 99 9.94 8.49 -5.20
CA ALA A 99 10.43 9.85 -5.43
C ALA A 99 10.42 10.67 -4.14
N ALA A 100 10.99 11.87 -4.20
CA ALA A 100 10.77 12.86 -3.15
C ALA A 100 9.28 13.22 -3.11
N PHE A 101 8.70 13.13 -1.92
CA PHE A 101 7.27 13.31 -1.74
C PHE A 101 6.93 14.78 -1.47
N PRO A 102 5.69 15.24 -1.75
CA PRO A 102 5.29 16.59 -1.40
C PRO A 102 5.49 16.86 0.08
N LEU A 103 6.11 18.01 0.37
CA LEU A 103 6.25 18.52 1.73
C LEU A 103 4.87 18.81 2.33
N ALA A 104 4.79 18.67 3.64
CA ALA A 104 3.62 19.12 4.38
C ALA A 104 3.41 20.62 4.17
N ARG A 105 2.14 21.03 4.14
CA ARG A 105 1.76 22.44 4.06
C ARG A 105 2.11 23.18 5.35
N PRO A 106 2.22 24.52 5.32
CA PRO A 106 2.51 25.29 6.52
C PRO A 106 1.59 24.94 7.69
N GLY A 107 2.17 24.65 8.85
CA GLY A 107 1.49 24.19 10.06
C GLY A 107 1.37 22.66 10.23
N PHE A 108 1.81 21.88 9.25
CA PHE A 108 1.84 20.41 9.30
C PHE A 108 3.26 19.82 9.16
N GLU A 109 4.30 20.63 9.27
CA GLU A 109 5.70 20.23 9.05
C GLU A 109 6.14 19.07 9.96
N ARG A 110 5.51 18.92 11.14
CA ARG A 110 5.76 17.78 12.03
C ARG A 110 5.39 16.41 11.43
N PHE A 111 4.63 16.39 10.34
CA PHE A 111 4.28 15.17 9.62
C PHE A 111 5.29 14.80 8.54
N ASP A 112 6.26 15.67 8.20
CA ASP A 112 7.24 15.38 7.15
C ASP A 112 8.05 14.12 7.47
N ASP A 113 8.49 13.96 8.72
CA ASP A 113 9.22 12.77 9.18
C ASP A 113 8.34 11.52 9.07
N TRP A 114 7.08 11.58 9.54
CA TRP A 114 6.15 10.44 9.45
C TRP A 114 5.91 10.03 8.00
N ILE A 115 5.70 11.01 7.12
CA ILE A 115 5.47 10.80 5.69
C ILE A 115 6.69 10.13 5.07
N PHE A 116 7.89 10.62 5.37
CA PHE A 116 9.15 10.04 4.91
C PHE A 116 9.32 8.59 5.38
N HIS A 117 9.17 8.32 6.68
CA HIS A 117 9.33 6.98 7.24
C HIS A 117 8.32 5.98 6.67
N LEU A 118 7.05 6.38 6.53
CA LEU A 118 6.03 5.55 5.90
C LEU A 118 6.34 5.24 4.44
N GLN A 119 6.82 6.22 3.67
CA GLN A 119 7.23 5.96 2.29
C GLN A 119 8.40 5.03 2.18
N SER A 120 9.44 5.23 2.99
CA SER A 120 10.58 4.30 3.02
C SER A 120 10.11 2.89 3.37
N LEU A 121 9.22 2.75 4.36
CA LEU A 121 8.65 1.46 4.75
C LEU A 121 7.97 0.74 3.58
N PHE A 122 7.05 1.41 2.86
CA PHE A 122 6.35 0.81 1.73
C PHE A 122 7.24 0.65 0.50
N GLY A 123 8.04 1.66 0.16
CA GLY A 123 8.95 1.67 -0.98
C GLY A 123 9.99 0.55 -0.90
N ASP A 124 10.65 0.41 0.25
CA ASP A 124 11.66 -0.64 0.47
C ASP A 124 11.03 -2.02 0.47
N ALA A 125 9.84 -2.19 1.05
CA ALA A 125 9.14 -3.46 1.07
C ALA A 125 8.71 -3.91 -0.32
N LEU A 126 8.11 -3.00 -1.10
CA LEU A 126 7.70 -3.28 -2.48
C LEU A 126 8.89 -3.52 -3.39
N TYR A 127 9.99 -2.78 -3.20
CA TYR A 127 11.24 -3.01 -3.93
C TYR A 127 11.84 -4.38 -3.61
N ALA A 128 11.90 -4.76 -2.32
CA ALA A 128 12.40 -6.07 -1.89
C ALA A 128 11.58 -7.21 -2.50
N ARG A 129 10.24 -7.08 -2.53
CA ARG A 129 9.38 -8.05 -3.23
C ARG A 129 9.69 -8.12 -4.72
N CYS A 130 9.80 -6.98 -5.40
CA CYS A 130 10.12 -6.92 -6.83
C CYS A 130 11.44 -7.64 -7.15
N GLN A 131 12.48 -7.43 -6.34
CA GLN A 131 13.77 -8.12 -6.47
C GLN A 131 13.62 -9.64 -6.28
N ALA A 132 12.88 -10.07 -5.26
CA ALA A 132 12.63 -11.49 -5.01
C ALA A 132 11.89 -12.15 -6.18
N GLU A 133 10.87 -11.49 -6.74
CA GLU A 133 10.10 -11.98 -7.89
C GLU A 133 10.96 -12.13 -9.15
N ILE A 134 11.87 -11.18 -9.41
CA ILE A 134 12.82 -11.26 -10.52
C ILE A 134 13.74 -12.48 -10.37
N ILE A 135 14.32 -12.66 -9.17
CA ILE A 135 15.19 -13.81 -8.86
C ILE A 135 14.42 -15.12 -9.04
N ILE A 136 13.20 -15.19 -8.52
CA ILE A 136 12.33 -16.38 -8.66
C ILE A 136 12.02 -16.66 -10.14
N GLY A 137 11.70 -15.63 -10.91
CA GLY A 137 11.43 -15.72 -12.34
C GLY A 137 12.64 -16.27 -13.13
N PHE A 138 13.83 -15.75 -12.85
CA PHE A 138 15.08 -16.20 -13.46
C PHE A 138 15.38 -17.67 -13.14
N ASN A 139 15.28 -18.05 -11.86
CA ASN A 139 15.49 -19.43 -11.42
C ASN A 139 14.48 -20.40 -12.05
N LYS A 140 13.21 -20.00 -12.17
CA LYS A 140 12.17 -20.79 -12.85
C LYS A 140 12.48 -20.99 -14.34
N ALA A 141 12.98 -19.94 -15.03
CA ALA A 141 13.40 -20.05 -16.42
C ALA A 141 14.58 -21.02 -16.59
N GLN A 142 15.59 -20.93 -15.71
CA GLN A 142 16.77 -21.79 -15.74
C GLN A 142 16.43 -23.27 -15.45
N ALA A 143 15.53 -23.54 -14.50
CA ALA A 143 15.08 -24.90 -14.17
C ALA A 143 14.34 -25.57 -15.34
N ARG A 144 13.55 -24.80 -16.11
CA ARG A 144 12.86 -25.28 -17.32
C ARG A 144 13.84 -25.68 -18.43
N SER A 145 14.99 -25.01 -18.52
CA SER A 145 16.03 -25.32 -19.51
C SER A 145 16.98 -26.45 -19.09
N GLY A 146 17.05 -26.79 -17.79
CA GLY A 146 18.13 -27.62 -17.24
C GLY A 146 17.78 -29.03 -16.75
N GLY A 147 16.52 -29.48 -16.84
CA GLY A 147 16.10 -30.82 -16.42
C GLY A 147 16.31 -31.16 -14.93
N LYS A 148 16.74 -30.20 -14.09
CA LYS A 148 16.97 -30.39 -12.65
C LYS A 148 15.65 -30.34 -11.88
N LYS A 149 15.55 -31.16 -10.82
CA LYS A 149 14.41 -31.18 -9.89
C LYS A 149 14.06 -29.77 -9.43
N ARG A 150 12.76 -29.45 -9.45
CA ARG A 150 12.17 -28.20 -8.94
C ARG A 150 12.63 -28.01 -7.49
N GLN A 151 13.51 -27.05 -7.24
CA GLN A 151 13.79 -26.59 -5.89
C GLN A 151 12.65 -25.64 -5.51
N GLU A 152 11.92 -25.92 -4.43
CA GLU A 152 10.92 -24.99 -3.90
C GLU A 152 11.64 -23.71 -3.48
N LEU A 153 11.36 -22.63 -4.21
CA LEU A 153 11.86 -21.30 -3.86
C LEU A 153 10.92 -20.74 -2.78
N PRO A 154 11.46 -20.01 -1.78
CA PRO A 154 10.63 -19.37 -0.77
C PRO A 154 9.60 -18.47 -1.46
N GLU A 155 8.33 -18.66 -1.13
CA GLU A 155 7.27 -17.75 -1.55
C GLU A 155 7.43 -16.45 -0.77
N VAL A 156 7.28 -15.31 -1.44
CA VAL A 156 7.28 -14.02 -0.75
C VAL A 156 5.95 -13.93 -0.01
N ASP A 157 6.01 -13.74 1.30
CA ASP A 157 4.82 -13.46 2.09
C ASP A 157 4.19 -12.15 1.60
N ASP A 158 3.11 -12.28 0.84
CA ASP A 158 2.37 -11.16 0.28
C ASP A 158 1.51 -10.46 1.34
N GLU A 159 1.19 -11.08 2.48
CA GLU A 159 0.38 -10.46 3.54
C GLU A 159 1.12 -9.30 4.19
N THR A 160 2.40 -9.49 4.47
CA THR A 160 3.25 -8.50 5.17
C THR A 160 4.47 -8.04 4.37
N LEU A 161 4.57 -8.41 3.09
CA LEU A 161 5.74 -8.17 2.24
C LEU A 161 7.03 -8.71 2.87
N GLY A 162 6.98 -9.95 3.36
CA GLY A 162 8.12 -10.62 4.00
C GLY A 162 8.44 -10.09 5.40
N GLY A 163 7.43 -9.75 6.20
CA GLY A 163 7.56 -9.21 7.55
C GLY A 163 7.90 -7.73 7.63
N ARG A 164 7.93 -7.03 6.48
CA ARG A 164 8.36 -5.62 6.40
C ARG A 164 7.23 -4.66 6.71
N VAL A 165 6.03 -4.93 6.23
CA VAL A 165 4.85 -4.10 6.44
C VAL A 165 3.87 -4.86 7.33
N THR A 166 3.92 -4.53 8.62
CA THR A 166 3.05 -5.03 9.67
C THR A 166 2.44 -3.84 10.40
N PHE A 167 1.44 -4.09 11.26
CA PHE A 167 0.96 -3.03 12.15
C PHE A 167 2.07 -2.46 13.03
N ASP A 168 2.94 -3.32 13.57
CA ASP A 168 4.02 -2.91 14.47
C ASP A 168 5.08 -2.07 13.76
N THR A 169 5.49 -2.47 12.55
CA THR A 169 6.47 -1.69 11.77
C THR A 169 5.89 -0.36 11.28
N PHE A 170 4.59 -0.34 10.94
CA PHE A 170 3.89 0.90 10.60
C PHE A 170 3.76 1.83 11.82
N ALA A 171 3.38 1.29 12.98
CA ALA A 171 3.29 2.07 14.22
C ALA A 171 4.65 2.62 14.66
N ALA A 172 5.71 1.81 14.53
CA ALA A 172 7.07 2.25 14.81
C ALA A 172 7.49 3.44 13.93
N ALA A 173 7.17 3.40 12.63
CA ALA A 173 7.44 4.49 11.69
C ALA A 173 6.74 5.81 12.07
N LEU A 174 5.65 5.77 12.84
CA LEU A 174 4.96 6.95 13.38
C LEU A 174 5.50 7.43 14.74
N CYS A 175 6.31 6.61 15.41
CA CYS A 175 6.86 6.91 16.74
C CYS A 175 8.32 7.35 16.71
N GLU A 176 9.01 7.23 15.58
CA GLU A 176 10.34 7.82 15.38
C GLU A 176 10.21 9.36 15.31
N LEU A 177 10.39 10.02 16.46
CA LEU A 177 10.46 11.48 16.65
C LEU A 177 11.62 11.83 17.59
#